data_AF-A0AAU6BRU0-F1
#
_entry.id   AF-A0AAU6BRU0-F1
#
_cell.length_a   1.000
_cell.length_b   1.000
_cell.length_c   1.000
_cell.angle_alpha   90.00
_cell.angle_beta   90.00
_cell.angle_gamma   90.00
#
_symmetry.space_group_name_H-M   'P 1'
#
loop_
_entity.id
_entity.type
_entity.pdbx_description
1 polymer ?
#
loop_
_entity_poly.entity_id
_entity_poly.type
_entity_poly.pdbx_seq_one_letter_code
_entity_poly.pdbx_strand_id
1 'polypeptide(L)'
;MSYTTRQDPTVEPEYSAYCVAGDEEACGAQSEKHDNPTDVDDWMRGHMKETGHMHFRRRFDDFAELTVQGFPAGLEPARVERVRA
;
A
#
# COMPACT_ATOMS: atom_id res chain seq x y z
N MET A 1 -10.29 28.44 2.95
CA MET A 1 -9.15 27.53 2.70
C MET A 1 -9.70 26.26 2.09
N SER A 2 -9.21 25.91 0.90
CA SER A 2 -9.47 24.63 0.26
C SER A 2 -8.23 23.77 0.39
N TYR A 3 -8.42 22.50 0.77
CA TYR A 3 -7.38 21.49 0.74
C TYR A 3 -7.67 20.51 -0.41
N THR A 4 -6.62 19.96 -1.00
CA THR A 4 -6.69 18.95 -2.04
C THR A 4 -5.62 17.90 -1.74
N THR A 5 -6.04 16.64 -1.72
CA THR A 5 -5.13 15.51 -1.57
C THR A 5 -4.58 15.11 -2.93
N ARG A 6 -3.29 14.85 -3.01
CA ARG A 6 -2.66 14.19 -4.15
C ARG A 6 -1.74 13.07 -3.65
N GLN A 7 -1.46 12.10 -4.51
CA GLN A 7 -0.40 11.13 -4.21
C GLN A 7 0.94 11.89 -4.10
N ASP A 8 1.73 11.53 -3.10
CA ASP A 8 3.08 12.01 -2.90
C ASP A 8 3.94 11.57 -4.09
N PRO A 9 4.48 12.51 -4.89
CA PRO A 9 5.27 12.17 -6.06
C PRO A 9 6.69 11.69 -5.71
N THR A 10 7.06 11.66 -4.42
CA THR A 10 8.41 11.35 -3.95
C THR A 10 8.56 9.96 -3.36
N VAL A 11 7.44 9.25 -3.15
CA VAL A 11 7.41 7.90 -2.60
C VAL A 11 6.56 7.01 -3.50
N GLU A 12 7.11 5.85 -3.86
CA GLU A 12 6.37 4.84 -4.62
C GLU A 12 5.36 4.15 -3.70
N PRO A 13 4.18 3.77 -4.22
CA PRO A 13 3.20 3.03 -3.43
C PRO A 13 3.68 1.60 -3.15
N GLU A 14 3.20 1.03 -2.05
CA GLU A 14 3.52 -0.34 -1.65
C GLU A 14 2.33 -1.26 -1.93
N TYR A 15 2.63 -2.47 -2.39
CA TYR A 15 1.65 -3.51 -2.69
C TYR A 15 1.97 -4.77 -1.90
N SER A 16 0.96 -5.39 -1.32
CA SER A 16 1.12 -6.70 -0.68
C SER A 16 -0.17 -7.52 -0.75
N ALA A 17 -0.06 -8.83 -0.56
CA ALA A 17 -1.20 -9.72 -0.38
C ALA A 17 -0.97 -10.64 0.82
N TYR A 18 -2.07 -11.15 1.35
CA TYR A 18 -2.05 -12.26 2.30
C TYR A 18 -3.17 -13.23 1.97
N CYS A 19 -2.83 -14.51 2.11
CA CYS A 19 -3.76 -15.61 1.93
C CYS A 19 -4.74 -15.62 3.11
N VAL A 20 -6.02 -15.43 2.79
CA VAL A 20 -7.12 -15.53 3.76
C VAL A 20 -7.89 -16.84 3.63
N ALA A 21 -7.51 -17.69 2.66
CA ALA A 21 -8.04 -19.03 2.53
C ALA A 21 -7.66 -19.89 3.74
N GLY A 22 -8.53 -20.83 4.08
CA GLY A 22 -8.43 -21.68 5.26
C GLY A 22 -9.82 -21.88 5.86
N ASP A 23 -10.13 -23.09 6.31
CA ASP A 23 -11.48 -23.46 6.75
C ASP A 23 -11.74 -23.02 8.20
N GLU A 24 -10.84 -23.40 9.11
CA GLU A 24 -10.89 -23.04 10.53
C GLU A 24 -10.00 -21.83 10.86
N GLU A 25 -8.80 -21.78 10.27
CA GLU A 25 -7.85 -20.69 10.42
C GLU A 25 -7.33 -20.26 9.06
N ALA A 26 -7.16 -18.95 8.87
CA ALA A 26 -6.55 -18.43 7.66
C ALA A 26 -5.10 -18.89 7.54
N CYS A 27 -4.71 -19.34 6.35
CA CYS A 27 -3.34 -19.74 6.00
C CYS A 27 -2.32 -18.67 6.39
N GLY A 28 -2.65 -17.39 6.23
CA GLY A 28 -1.86 -16.28 6.76
C GLY A 28 -0.53 -16.01 6.04
N ALA A 29 -0.19 -16.79 5.00
CA ALA A 29 0.98 -16.53 4.16
C ALA A 29 0.89 -15.13 3.53
N GLN A 30 2.03 -14.44 3.42
CA GLN A 30 2.11 -13.04 2.96
C GLN A 30 3.13 -12.93 1.81
N SER A 31 2.87 -12.01 0.87
CA SER A 31 3.79 -11.75 -0.24
C SER A 31 5.03 -10.94 0.14
N GLU A 32 5.04 -10.34 1.33
CA GLU A 32 5.86 -9.15 1.62
C GLU A 32 5.40 -7.94 0.81
N LYS A 33 6.08 -6.81 1.00
CA LYS A 33 5.78 -5.57 0.28
C LYS A 33 6.54 -5.54 -1.04
N HIS A 34 5.88 -5.04 -2.09
CA HIS A 34 6.42 -4.88 -3.43
C HIS A 34 6.12 -3.48 -3.96
N ASP A 35 6.98 -2.98 -4.83
CA ASP A 35 6.82 -1.67 -5.48
C ASP A 35 5.82 -1.73 -6.66
N ASN A 36 5.38 -2.94 -7.05
CA ASN A 36 4.44 -3.11 -8.16
C ASN A 36 3.36 -4.16 -7.87
N PRO A 37 2.16 -4.00 -8.45
CA PRO A 37 1.06 -4.94 -8.24
C PRO A 37 1.26 -6.28 -8.95
N THR A 38 2.13 -6.34 -9.97
CA THR A 38 2.36 -7.57 -10.75
C THR A 38 3.10 -8.63 -9.93
N ASP A 39 4.09 -8.24 -9.14
CA ASP A 39 4.80 -9.15 -8.24
C ASP A 39 3.86 -9.77 -7.20
N VAL A 40 2.90 -8.99 -6.69
CA VAL A 40 1.85 -9.51 -5.79
C VAL A 40 0.95 -10.52 -6.50
N ASP A 41 0.56 -10.24 -7.75
CA ASP A 41 -0.24 -11.18 -8.54
C ASP A 41 0.54 -12.47 -8.87
N ASP A 42 1.84 -12.39 -9.16
CA ASP A 42 2.68 -13.56 -9.39
C ASP A 42 2.90 -14.38 -8.12
N TRP A 43 3.06 -13.73 -6.96
CA TRP A 43 3.08 -14.42 -5.67
C TRP A 43 1.76 -15.16 -5.41
N MET A 44 0.59 -14.52 -5.61
CA MET A 44 -0.71 -15.17 -5.43
C MET A 44 -0.88 -16.36 -6.38
N ARG A 45 -0.43 -16.24 -7.63
CA ARG A 45 -0.45 -17.34 -8.60
C ARG A 45 0.45 -18.50 -8.19
N GLY A 46 1.64 -18.21 -7.68
CA GLY A 46 2.55 -19.20 -7.13
C GLY A 46 1.89 -19.94 -5.96
N HIS A 47 1.43 -19.18 -4.97
CA HIS A 47 0.79 -19.72 -3.78
C HIS A 47 -0.44 -20.58 -4.11
N MET A 48 -1.31 -20.11 -5.00
CA MET A 48 -2.46 -20.88 -5.48
C MET A 48 -2.05 -22.21 -6.12
N LYS A 49 -0.98 -22.23 -6.94
CA LYS A 49 -0.50 -23.48 -7.57
C LYS A 49 0.04 -24.47 -6.54
N GLU A 50 0.64 -23.97 -5.47
CA GLU A 50 1.24 -24.80 -4.41
C GLU A 50 0.22 -25.31 -3.40
N THR A 51 -0.77 -24.49 -3.03
CA THR A 51 -1.71 -24.79 -1.93
C THR A 51 -3.15 -25.02 -2.37
N GLY A 52 -3.50 -24.62 -3.59
CA GLY A 52 -4.89 -24.57 -4.07
C GLY A 52 -5.71 -23.42 -3.50
N HIS A 53 -5.11 -22.53 -2.69
CA HIS A 53 -5.81 -21.39 -2.11
C HIS A 53 -6.11 -20.32 -3.16
N MET A 54 -7.38 -19.91 -3.25
CA MET A 54 -7.83 -18.93 -4.25
C MET A 54 -8.27 -17.59 -3.64
N HIS A 55 -8.25 -17.47 -2.30
CA HIS A 55 -8.80 -16.31 -1.59
C HIS A 55 -7.68 -15.54 -0.91
N PHE A 56 -7.48 -14.31 -1.37
CA PHE A 56 -6.44 -13.39 -0.90
C PHE A 56 -7.07 -12.03 -0.62
N ARG A 57 -6.60 -11.33 0.40
CA ARG A 57 -6.94 -9.91 0.61
C ARG A 57 -5.66 -9.11 0.34
N ARG A 58 -5.76 -8.12 -0.54
CA ARG A 58 -4.65 -7.30 -1.04
C ARG A 58 -4.61 -5.97 -0.29
N ARG A 59 -3.41 -5.44 -0.09
CA ARG A 59 -3.14 -4.11 0.42
C ARG A 59 -2.43 -3.30 -0.67
N PHE A 60 -2.88 -2.07 -0.80
CA PHE A 60 -2.30 -1.03 -1.63
C PHE A 60 -2.18 0.18 -0.71
N ASP A 61 -0.94 0.54 -0.40
CA ASP A 61 -0.60 1.60 0.51
C ASP A 61 0.06 2.72 -0.32
N ASP A 62 -0.69 3.79 -0.62
CA ASP A 62 -0.15 4.99 -1.24
C ASP A 62 0.20 6.05 -0.20
N PHE A 63 1.14 6.92 -0.58
CA PHE A 63 1.52 8.05 0.24
C PHE A 63 0.83 9.28 -0.31
N ALA A 64 0.26 10.11 0.56
CA ALA A 64 -0.54 11.26 0.16
C ALA A 64 0.00 12.56 0.75
N GLU A 65 0.02 13.60 -0.08
CA GLU A 65 0.31 14.98 0.31
C GLU A 65 -0.98 15.81 0.26
N LEU A 66 -1.22 16.58 1.33
CA LEU A 66 -2.28 17.58 1.38
C LEU A 66 -1.73 18.92 0.89
N THR A 67 -2.29 19.40 -0.23
CA THR A 67 -2.04 20.76 -0.73
C THR A 67 -3.14 21.68 -0.23
N VAL A 68 -2.81 22.90 0.18
CA VAL A 68 -3.80 23.89 0.62
C VAL A 68 -3.57 25.22 -0.10
N GLN A 69 -4.65 25.82 -0.59
CA GLN A 69 -4.60 27.18 -1.12
C GLN A 69 -4.77 28.20 0.01
N GLY A 70 -3.78 29.07 0.15
CA GLY A 70 -3.72 30.07 1.21
C GLY A 70 -3.37 29.44 2.56
N PHE A 71 -2.22 28.78 2.66
CA PHE A 71 -1.69 28.25 3.93
C PHE A 71 -1.71 29.35 5.00
N PRO A 72 -2.10 29.06 6.27
CA PRO A 72 -2.18 30.09 7.29
C PRO A 72 -0.84 30.79 7.47
N ALA A 73 -0.83 32.12 7.42
CA ALA A 73 0.38 32.89 7.70
C ALA A 73 0.88 32.57 9.13
N GLY A 74 2.18 32.28 9.27
CA GLY A 74 2.81 31.95 10.56
C GLY A 74 2.85 30.44 10.89
N LEU A 75 2.33 29.57 10.02
CA LEU A 75 2.55 28.13 10.08
C LEU A 75 3.41 27.71 8.89
N GLU A 76 4.56 27.11 9.16
CA GLU A 76 5.35 26.46 8.10
C GLU A 76 4.90 25.00 7.98
N PRO A 77 4.68 24.49 6.75
CA PRO A 77 4.44 23.06 6.59
C PRO A 77 5.62 22.30 7.18
N ALA A 78 5.33 21.30 8.03
CA ALA A 78 6.37 20.47 8.61
C ALA A 78 7.23 19.88 7.49
N ARG A 79 8.54 20.12 7.54
CA ARG A 79 9.49 19.50 6.61
C ARG A 79 9.55 18.01 6.95
N VAL A 80 8.80 17.20 6.22
CA VAL A 80 8.91 15.75 6.33
C VAL A 80 10.23 15.36 5.68
N GLU A 81 11.21 14.92 6.48
CA GLU A 81 12.30 14.13 5.90
C GLU A 81 11.67 12.84 5.37
N ARG A 82 11.95 12.56 4.10
CA ARG A 82 11.37 11.50 3.28
C ARG A 82 10.98 10.28 4.10
N VAL A 83 9.70 9.91 4.06
CA VAL A 83 9.25 8.62 4.57
C VAL A 83 9.89 7.57 3.65
N ARG A 84 10.91 6.86 4.14
CA ARG A 84 11.35 5.63 3.48
C ARG A 84 10.27 4.60 3.78
N ALA A 85 9.69 4.05 2.72
CA ALA A 85 8.88 2.84 2.76
C ALA A 85 9.64 1.69 3.45
#